data_AF-A0A6N7WA79-F1
#
_entry.id   AF-A0A6N7WA79-F1
#
_cell.length_a   1.000
_cell.length_b   1.000
_cell.length_c   1.000
_cell.angle_alpha   90.00
_cell.angle_beta   90.00
_cell.angle_gamma   90.00
#
_symmetry.space_group_name_H-M   'P 1'
#
loop_
_entity.id
_entity.type
_entity.pdbx_description
1 polymer ?
#
loop_
_entity_poly.entity_id
_entity_poly.type
_entity_poly.pdbx_seq_one_letter_code
_entity_poly.pdbx_strand_id
1 'polypeptide(L)'
;VLSAVAGRDVLPQSVFQIGSITKVWTATLAMMLVDEGLLTLESRVIDIVPDFQVTDDRASRRITVKDLLTHANGLHGDIFTDRGRGNDALKLYVTSQDLRLAQPYAKQSAVLAGFCPGMPP
;
A
#
# COMPACT_ATOMS: atom_id res chain seq x y z
N VAL A 1 -9.49 -3.83 22.02
CA VAL A 1 -10.40 -3.23 21.02
C VAL A 1 -11.52 -2.54 21.79
N LEU A 2 -11.77 -1.26 21.52
CA LEU A 2 -12.95 -0.57 22.05
C LEU A 2 -14.16 -1.12 21.30
N SER A 3 -15.11 -1.69 22.04
CA SER A 3 -16.33 -2.29 21.50
C SER A 3 -17.46 -2.01 22.49
N ALA A 4 -18.66 -1.76 21.97
CA ALA A 4 -19.88 -1.67 22.77
C ALA A 4 -20.08 -2.92 23.65
N VAL A 5 -19.60 -4.09 23.19
CA VAL A 5 -19.63 -5.36 23.93
C VAL A 5 -18.63 -5.38 25.10
N ALA A 6 -17.53 -4.62 25.00
CA ALA A 6 -16.49 -4.56 26.04
C ALA A 6 -16.82 -3.56 27.17
N GLY A 7 -17.99 -2.90 27.14
CA GLY A 7 -18.46 -1.99 28.19
C GLY A 7 -17.57 -0.75 28.41
N ARG A 8 -16.78 -0.36 27.41
CA ARG A 8 -15.91 0.82 27.48
C ARG A 8 -16.43 1.90 26.54
N ASP A 9 -16.70 3.07 27.11
CA ASP A 9 -17.13 4.24 26.35
C ASP A 9 -16.03 4.69 25.38
N VAL A 10 -16.47 5.20 24.23
CA VAL A 10 -15.59 5.90 23.29
C VAL A 10 -15.33 7.29 23.85
N LEU A 11 -14.07 7.61 24.09
CA LEU A 11 -13.61 8.91 24.56
C LEU A 11 -12.99 9.68 23.40
N PRO A 12 -12.87 11.02 23.48
CA PRO A 12 -12.19 11.81 22.44
C PRO A 12 -10.74 11.36 22.15
N GLN A 13 -10.08 10.70 23.11
CA GLN A 13 -8.70 10.20 23.01
C GLN A 13 -8.64 8.74 22.53
N SER A 14 -9.79 8.12 22.26
CA SER A 14 -9.84 6.75 21.76
C SER A 14 -9.19 6.66 20.37
N VAL A 15 -8.26 5.70 20.23
CA VAL A 15 -7.56 5.45 18.96
C VAL A 15 -8.23 4.29 18.22
N PHE A 16 -8.45 4.48 16.93
CA PHE A 16 -9.06 3.50 16.02
C PHE A 16 -8.12 3.19 14.85
N GLN A 17 -8.19 1.96 14.37
CA GLN A 17 -7.60 1.61 13.08
C GLN A 17 -8.56 2.06 11.98
N ILE A 18 -8.14 3.04 11.19
CA ILE A 18 -8.98 3.64 10.14
C ILE A 18 -8.84 2.94 8.78
N GLY A 19 -8.03 1.88 8.70
CA GLY A 19 -7.87 1.04 7.52
C GLY A 19 -7.56 1.85 6.25
N SER A 20 -8.36 1.63 5.20
CA SER A 20 -8.16 2.28 3.90
C SER A 20 -8.29 3.80 3.90
N ILE A 21 -8.80 4.43 4.97
CA ILE A 21 -8.77 5.90 5.10
C ILE A 21 -7.31 6.41 5.14
N THR A 22 -6.37 5.61 5.65
CA THR A 22 -4.93 5.91 5.61
C THR A 22 -4.41 6.20 4.21
N LYS A 23 -5.03 5.65 3.15
CA LYS A 23 -4.63 5.88 1.75
C LYS A 23 -4.67 7.35 1.35
N VAL A 24 -5.57 8.14 1.93
CA VAL A 24 -5.64 9.60 1.68
C VAL A 24 -4.35 10.29 2.12
N TRP A 25 -3.81 9.90 3.27
CA TRP A 25 -2.55 10.43 3.78
C TRP A 25 -1.37 10.01 2.91
N THR A 26 -1.28 8.73 2.55
CA THR A 26 -0.22 8.22 1.66
C THR A 26 -0.25 8.90 0.29
N ALA A 27 -1.43 9.07 -0.31
CA ALA A 27 -1.57 9.77 -1.59
C ALA A 27 -1.18 11.25 -1.48
N THR A 28 -1.53 11.91 -0.38
CA THR A 28 -1.14 13.32 -0.13
C THR A 28 0.38 13.44 -0.05
N LEU A 29 1.05 12.59 0.73
CA LEU A 29 2.52 12.59 0.83
C LEU A 29 3.18 12.32 -0.53
N ALA A 30 2.65 11.40 -1.32
CA ALA A 30 3.16 11.15 -2.66
C ALA A 30 3.03 12.40 -3.57
N MET A 31 1.90 13.11 -3.49
CA MET A 31 1.70 14.36 -4.25
C MET A 31 2.58 15.51 -3.76
N MET A 32 2.93 15.56 -2.47
CA MET A 32 3.91 16.52 -1.96
C MET A 32 5.30 16.26 -2.56
N LEU A 33 5.71 15.00 -2.67
CA LEU A 33 6.98 14.65 -3.33
C LEU A 33 6.97 14.98 -4.84
N VAL A 34 5.80 14.92 -5.48
CA VAL A 34 5.62 15.42 -6.86
C VAL A 34 5.82 16.92 -6.93
N ASP A 35 5.22 17.68 -6.01
CA ASP A 35 5.32 19.14 -5.95
C ASP A 35 6.77 19.60 -5.69
N GLU A 36 7.49 18.88 -4.83
CA GLU A 36 8.92 19.10 -4.57
C GLU A 36 9.84 18.66 -5.73
N GLY A 37 9.30 18.04 -6.77
CA GLY A 37 10.06 17.56 -7.93
C GLY A 37 10.95 16.34 -7.65
N LEU A 38 10.76 15.66 -6.50
CA LEU A 38 11.52 14.48 -6.11
C LEU A 38 11.09 13.21 -6.86
N LEU A 39 9.84 13.20 -7.35
CA LEU A 39 9.34 12.19 -8.26
C LEU A 39 8.27 12.79 -9.19
N THR A 40 7.85 12.04 -10.20
CA THR A 40 6.72 12.40 -11.06
C THR A 40 5.68 11.29 -11.03
N LEU A 41 4.44 11.61 -11.45
CA LEU A 41 3.40 10.58 -11.61
C LEU A 41 3.80 9.50 -12.63
N GLU A 42 4.65 9.83 -13.60
CA GLU A 42 5.16 8.91 -14.63
C GLU A 42 6.46 8.20 -14.21
N SER A 43 7.00 8.50 -13.01
CA SER A 43 8.16 7.79 -12.47
C SER A 43 7.82 6.32 -12.30
N ARG A 44 8.70 5.45 -12.79
CA ARG A 44 8.53 3.99 -12.65
C ARG A 44 8.87 3.59 -11.22
N VAL A 45 8.08 2.69 -10.65
CA VAL A 45 8.28 2.24 -9.26
C VAL A 45 9.65 1.59 -9.08
N ILE A 46 10.11 0.82 -10.08
CA ILE A 46 11.43 0.16 -10.06
C ILE A 46 12.60 1.15 -10.00
N ASP A 47 12.43 2.39 -10.46
CA ASP A 47 13.49 3.41 -10.39
C ASP A 47 13.61 4.01 -8.98
N ILE A 48 12.54 3.92 -8.18
CA ILE A 48 12.47 4.41 -6.79
C ILE A 48 12.81 3.28 -5.81
N VAL A 49 12.34 2.07 -6.12
CA VAL A 49 12.50 0.86 -5.32
C VAL A 49 13.10 -0.23 -6.22
N PRO A 50 14.44 -0.35 -6.30
CA PRO A 50 15.12 -1.24 -7.25
C PRO A 50 14.74 -2.72 -7.11
N ASP A 51 14.37 -3.15 -5.91
CA ASP A 51 13.95 -4.52 -5.60
C ASP A 51 12.47 -4.78 -5.94
N PHE A 52 11.77 -3.82 -6.54
CA PHE A 52 10.37 -3.97 -6.93
C PHE A 52 10.22 -4.99 -8.06
N GLN A 53 9.53 -6.10 -7.77
CA GLN A 53 9.20 -7.11 -8.74
C GLN A 53 7.79 -7.65 -8.49
N VAL A 54 7.07 -7.87 -9.58
CA VAL A 54 5.76 -8.55 -9.61
C VAL A 54 5.90 -9.79 -10.49
N THR A 55 4.93 -10.71 -10.45
CA THR A 55 5.02 -11.98 -11.21
C THR A 55 5.24 -11.80 -12.72
N ASP A 56 4.82 -10.66 -13.29
CA ASP A 56 5.09 -10.28 -14.67
C ASP A 56 6.28 -9.29 -14.74
N ASP A 57 7.39 -9.75 -15.31
CA ASP A 57 8.61 -8.95 -15.49
C ASP A 57 8.40 -7.70 -16.35
N ARG A 58 7.50 -7.76 -17.34
CA ARG A 58 7.17 -6.61 -18.19
C ARG A 58 6.38 -5.57 -17.40
N ALA A 59 5.45 -6.01 -16.56
CA ALA A 59 4.70 -5.12 -15.66
C ALA A 59 5.62 -4.48 -14.61
N SER A 60 6.53 -5.26 -14.02
CA SER A 60 7.53 -4.79 -13.04
C SER A 60 8.32 -3.58 -13.56
N ARG A 61 8.64 -3.56 -14.85
CA ARG A 61 9.42 -2.49 -15.51
C ARG A 61 8.58 -1.29 -15.97
N ARG A 62 7.25 -1.34 -15.83
CA ARG A 62 6.33 -0.36 -16.41
C ARG A 62 5.43 0.34 -15.42
N ILE A 63 5.08 -0.31 -14.30
CA ILE A 63 4.21 0.28 -13.28
C ILE A 63 4.78 1.62 -12.81
N THR A 64 3.96 2.65 -12.91
CA THR A 64 4.27 4.02 -12.50
C THR A 64 3.67 4.36 -11.14
N VAL A 65 4.08 5.48 -10.56
CA VAL A 65 3.46 6.05 -9.36
C VAL A 65 1.97 6.30 -9.58
N LYS A 66 1.58 6.83 -10.75
CA LYS A 66 0.18 7.03 -11.13
C LYS A 66 -0.61 5.72 -11.10
N ASP A 67 -0.06 4.64 -11.65
CA ASP A 67 -0.74 3.34 -11.67
C ASP A 67 -0.99 2.79 -10.25
N LEU A 68 -0.11 3.09 -9.30
CA LEU A 68 -0.36 2.81 -7.88
C LEU A 68 -1.49 3.68 -7.33
N LEU A 69 -1.40 5.00 -7.51
CA LEU A 69 -2.36 5.98 -6.97
C LEU A 69 -3.78 5.82 -7.51
N THR A 70 -3.92 5.41 -8.78
CA THR A 70 -5.21 5.25 -9.45
C THR A 70 -5.66 3.80 -9.52
N HIS A 71 -5.01 2.89 -8.77
CA HIS A 71 -5.37 1.48 -8.76
C HIS A 71 -5.32 0.84 -10.17
N ALA A 72 -4.46 1.28 -11.10
CA ALA A 72 -4.41 0.75 -12.48
C ALA A 72 -3.28 -0.27 -12.73
N ASN A 73 -2.65 -0.75 -11.66
CA ASN A 73 -1.44 -1.57 -11.70
C ASN A 73 -1.69 -3.09 -11.87
N GLY A 74 -2.92 -3.57 -11.67
CA GLY A 74 -3.27 -4.99 -11.79
C GLY A 74 -2.86 -5.89 -10.61
N LEU A 75 -2.31 -5.35 -9.51
CA LEU A 75 -1.87 -6.12 -8.33
C LEU A 75 -3.02 -6.70 -7.49
N HIS A 76 -2.74 -7.80 -6.79
CA HIS A 76 -3.67 -8.36 -5.82
C HIS A 76 -3.75 -7.51 -4.54
N GLY A 77 -4.96 -7.05 -4.19
CA GLY A 77 -5.22 -6.13 -3.08
C GLY A 77 -5.12 -6.73 -1.68
N ASP A 78 -5.44 -8.02 -1.57
CA ASP A 78 -5.75 -8.67 -0.30
C ASP A 78 -4.61 -9.58 0.15
N ILE A 79 -3.45 -8.99 0.41
CA ILE A 79 -2.29 -9.67 0.99
C ILE A 79 -2.27 -9.37 2.48
N PHE A 80 -2.76 -10.31 3.29
CA PHE A 80 -2.83 -10.19 4.77
C PHE A 80 -1.70 -10.91 5.50
N THR A 81 -0.63 -11.26 4.79
CA THR A 81 0.55 -11.89 5.40
C THR A 81 1.14 -10.95 6.45
N ASP A 82 1.22 -11.39 7.71
CA ASP A 82 1.83 -10.61 8.79
C ASP A 82 3.35 -10.51 8.56
N ARG A 83 3.86 -9.28 8.48
CA ARG A 83 5.28 -8.96 8.26
C ARG A 83 5.89 -8.21 9.43
N GLY A 84 5.23 -8.24 10.57
CA GLY A 84 5.62 -7.49 11.75
C GLY A 84 5.32 -5.99 11.64
N ARG A 85 5.73 -5.26 12.67
CA ARG A 85 5.48 -3.81 12.82
C ARG A 85 6.78 -2.98 12.86
N GLY A 86 7.92 -3.63 12.60
CA GLY A 86 9.24 -3.00 12.62
C GLY A 86 9.51 -2.14 11.40
N ASN A 87 10.62 -1.38 11.44
CA ASN A 87 11.05 -0.54 10.32
C ASN A 87 11.38 -1.34 9.05
N ASP A 88 11.59 -2.65 9.19
CA ASP A 88 11.83 -3.60 8.11
C ASP A 88 10.56 -4.13 7.45
N ALA A 89 9.37 -3.89 8.03
CA ALA A 89 8.10 -4.42 7.51
C ALA A 89 7.83 -3.99 6.06
N LEU A 90 8.19 -2.76 5.69
CA LEU A 90 8.07 -2.28 4.30
C LEU A 90 9.01 -3.03 3.36
N LYS A 91 10.25 -3.25 3.77
CA LYS A 91 11.23 -4.02 2.99
C LYS A 91 10.73 -5.45 2.80
N LEU A 92 10.30 -6.10 3.88
CA LEU A 92 9.73 -7.44 3.85
C LEU A 92 8.50 -7.52 2.94
N TYR A 93 7.67 -6.47 2.90
CA TYR A 93 6.53 -6.38 1.99
C TYR A 93 6.97 -6.33 0.53
N VAL A 94 7.85 -5.39 0.17
CA VAL A 94 8.33 -5.19 -1.20
C VAL A 94 9.08 -6.41 -1.73
N THR A 95 9.97 -7.00 -0.93
CA THR A 95 10.81 -8.14 -1.37
C THR A 95 10.07 -9.48 -1.32
N SER A 96 8.80 -9.50 -0.92
CA SER A 96 8.05 -10.75 -0.90
C SER A 96 7.52 -11.11 -2.28
N GLN A 97 7.51 -12.41 -2.59
CA GLN A 97 6.92 -12.95 -3.82
C GLN A 97 5.39 -12.90 -3.85
N ASP A 98 4.77 -12.19 -2.89
CA ASP A 98 3.31 -12.07 -2.75
C ASP A 98 2.74 -11.00 -3.69
N LEU A 99 3.59 -10.15 -4.29
CA LEU A 99 3.20 -9.18 -5.32
C LEU A 99 2.85 -9.89 -6.64
N ARG A 100 1.64 -10.47 -6.67
CA ARG A 100 1.08 -11.12 -7.85
C ARG A 100 0.14 -10.18 -8.57
N LEU A 101 0.13 -10.28 -9.90
CA LEU A 101 -0.93 -9.67 -10.70
C LEU A 101 -2.22 -10.47 -10.48
N ALA A 102 -3.27 -9.78 -10.02
CA ALA A 102 -4.63 -10.31 -9.97
C ALA A 102 -5.31 -10.28 -11.35
N GLN A 103 -4.87 -9.35 -12.18
CA GLN A 103 -5.43 -9.04 -13.50
C GLN A 103 -4.30 -8.58 -14.43
N PRO A 104 -4.51 -8.62 -15.76
CA PRO A 104 -3.59 -7.98 -16.69
C PRO A 104 -3.34 -6.51 -16.32
N TYR A 105 -2.11 -6.05 -16.53
CA TYR A 105 -1.71 -4.64 -16.41
C TYR A 105 -2.73 -3.70 -17.08
N ALA A 106 -3.00 -2.53 -16.47
CA ALA A 106 -4.01 -1.55 -16.87
C ALA A 106 -5.48 -1.88 -16.51
N LYS A 107 -5.73 -2.83 -15.60
CA LYS A 107 -7.05 -3.03 -14.98
C LYS A 107 -7.04 -2.63 -13.49
N GLN A 108 -8.22 -2.23 -12.98
CA GLN A 108 -8.38 -1.78 -11.60
C GLN A 108 -7.92 -2.83 -10.57
N SER A 109 -7.11 -2.43 -9.59
CA SER A 109 -6.52 -3.27 -8.53
C SER A 109 -6.46 -2.52 -7.21
N ALA A 110 -6.92 -3.12 -6.10
CA ALA A 110 -7.09 -2.43 -4.82
C ALA A 110 -5.80 -2.03 -4.06
N VAL A 111 -4.61 -2.20 -4.66
CA VAL A 111 -3.34 -1.84 -4.01
C VAL A 111 -2.99 -0.37 -4.24
N LEU A 112 -3.39 0.45 -3.28
CA LEU A 112 -2.50 1.49 -2.75
C LEU A 112 -1.93 0.86 -1.49
N ALA A 113 -0.60 0.68 -1.37
CA ALA A 113 0.05 -0.02 -0.26
C ALA A 113 -0.62 0.32 1.08
N GLY A 114 -1.52 -0.56 1.50
CA GLY A 114 -2.38 -0.35 2.65
C GLY A 114 -1.75 -1.09 3.79
N PHE A 115 -0.88 -0.42 4.54
CA PHE A 115 -0.47 -0.92 5.84
C PHE A 115 -1.72 -1.05 6.69
N CYS A 116 -2.13 -2.29 6.96
CA CYS A 116 -3.27 -2.61 7.82
C CYS A 116 -2.71 -3.12 9.16
N PRO A 117 -2.49 -2.25 10.16
CA PRO A 117 -2.01 -2.71 11.44
C PRO A 117 -3.16 -3.42 12.15
N GLY A 118 -3.09 -4.73 12.32
CA GLY A 118 -3.84 -5.46 13.33
C GLY A 118 -5.06 -6.22 12.85
N MET A 119 -4.86 -7.48 12.47
CA MET A 119 -5.86 -8.52 12.70
C MET A 119 -5.43 -9.24 14.01
N PRO A 120 -6.22 -9.23 15.08
CA PRO A 120 -6.00 -10.19 16.17
C PRO A 120 -6.32 -11.62 15.69
N PRO A 121 -5.83 -12.67 16.37
CA PRO A 121 -6.28 -14.03 16.12
C PRO A 121 -7.79 -14.19 16.33
#